data_AF-A0A832BRU8-F1
#
_entry.id   AF-A0A832BRU8-F1
#
_cell.length_a   1.000
_cell.length_b   1.000
_cell.length_c   1.000
_cell.angle_alpha   90.00
_cell.angle_beta   90.00
_cell.angle_gamma   90.00
#
_symmetry.space_group_name_H-M   'P 1'
#
loop_
_entity.id
_entity.type
_entity.pdbx_description
1 polymer ?
#
loop_
_entity_poly.entity_id
_entity_poly.type
_entity_poly.pdbx_seq_one_letter_code
_entity_poly.pdbx_strand_id
1 'polypeptide(L)'
;MSFRNFVACLLLLLCGHIAVAQKTTAIVHANVVNVVTGKIDADQTILIDSSRITAVGSFKKVKVPADATVMDASGKFIMPGMIDAHIHFFQSGGLYTRPDGLNLGAVYSYEKDQQWINDNIDGLMARYLACGITTVVDVGGPFSNYSIRAKVNSNPKAPNAWVTGPLISTYQPPNLDKKDPPIVKVNSAEEARELVKKQLPYQPDFIKIWYIVFPGQKAETNLPIVKAAIGEAHSNGLKVAVHATEYETAKLAVQAGADILVHSVDDKVLDEEMLNLLRSKQVVYIPTMIVAQNYSRTFSQQFNFTAHDFRYADPFMLGSLMDLQHIDKAKISFDYKKMRSRFSIPSKEDSTMASNLKLVQQKGALVVTGTDAGNIGTHHASSYYAELLVMKNAGLSNWEIIKAATINAAKGFGKDKDYGSIEKGKIADLILLDKDPGSDLTILSNINRVIHRGQILEPAKLLPSSPEILAQQQLNAYNARDIEAFLEPYSDSVELYSFPDKLMSKGKDEMRKGYEEMFQQVKELHCEVTKRIVQGNTVIDHETVSGFGPKPVKAIAIYKIEKGKIAKVYFIQ
;
A
#
# COMPACT_ATOMS: atom_id res chain seq x y z
N MET A 1 73.93 19.23 16.11
CA MET A 1 73.89 19.71 17.51
C MET A 1 73.19 21.07 17.48
N SER A 2 72.10 21.38 18.20
CA SER A 2 71.52 20.82 19.43
C SER A 2 69.98 20.96 19.46
N PHE A 3 69.36 20.06 20.22
CA PHE A 3 67.98 20.05 20.69
C PHE A 3 67.55 21.34 21.41
N ARG A 4 66.27 21.76 21.27
CA ARG A 4 65.28 21.88 22.37
C ARG A 4 63.94 22.53 21.93
N ASN A 5 62.87 21.87 22.39
CA ASN A 5 61.53 22.40 22.72
C ASN A 5 60.55 22.79 21.59
N PHE A 6 59.65 21.86 21.24
CA PHE A 6 58.26 22.22 20.93
C PHE A 6 57.31 21.21 21.59
N VAL A 7 56.59 21.70 22.61
CA VAL A 7 55.54 20.99 23.33
C VAL A 7 54.19 21.31 22.68
N ALA A 8 53.48 20.24 22.33
CA ALA A 8 52.04 20.03 22.19
C ALA A 8 51.07 21.24 22.11
N CYS A 9 50.27 21.24 21.03
CA CYS A 9 48.86 21.64 21.06
C CYS A 9 48.06 20.76 20.09
N LEU A 10 47.59 19.59 20.58
CA LEU A 10 46.54 18.81 19.94
C LEU A 10 45.21 19.26 20.55
N LEU A 11 44.48 20.15 19.87
CA LEU A 11 43.13 20.56 20.26
C LEU A 11 42.15 19.45 19.85
N LEU A 12 41.78 18.62 20.82
CA LEU A 12 40.62 17.73 20.77
C LEU A 12 39.34 18.58 20.72
N LEU A 13 38.76 18.74 19.52
CA LEU A 13 37.38 19.18 19.35
C LEU A 13 36.44 18.01 19.72
N LEU A 14 36.21 17.84 21.02
CA LEU A 14 35.08 17.06 21.54
C LEU A 14 33.81 17.88 21.35
N CYS A 15 33.18 17.78 20.18
CA CYS A 15 31.78 18.18 19.99
C CYS A 15 30.89 17.18 20.74
N GLY A 16 30.75 17.39 22.05
CA GLY A 16 29.76 16.72 22.86
C GLY A 16 28.37 16.99 22.30
N HIS A 17 27.78 16.00 21.65
CA HIS A 17 26.36 16.00 21.35
C HIS A 17 25.65 15.87 22.70
N ILE A 18 25.09 16.96 23.20
CA ILE A 18 24.12 16.90 24.29
C ILE A 18 22.92 16.15 23.73
N ALA A 19 22.85 14.85 24.01
CA ALA A 19 21.65 14.06 23.76
C ALA A 19 20.56 14.64 24.66
N VAL A 20 19.67 15.45 24.10
CA VAL A 20 18.46 15.87 24.79
C VAL A 20 17.65 14.58 24.99
N ALA A 21 17.54 14.13 26.24
CA ALA A 21 16.72 12.97 26.57
C ALA A 21 15.29 13.23 26.10
N GLN A 22 14.77 12.35 25.25
CA GLN A 22 13.40 12.47 24.76
C GLN A 22 12.45 12.28 25.94
N LYS A 23 11.62 13.27 26.22
CA LYS A 23 10.64 13.21 27.31
C LYS A 23 9.66 12.06 27.06
N THR A 24 9.27 11.35 28.11
CA THR A 24 8.21 10.34 28.07
C THR A 24 6.93 10.96 27.51
N THR A 25 6.25 10.26 26.61
CA THR A 25 4.91 10.62 26.12
C THR A 25 3.87 9.81 26.90
N ALA A 26 2.84 10.48 27.40
CA ALA A 26 1.71 9.84 28.08
C ALA A 26 0.43 10.09 27.28
N ILE A 27 -0.21 9.01 26.82
CA ILE A 27 -1.55 9.06 26.22
C ILE A 27 -2.55 8.71 27.32
N VAL A 28 -3.40 9.65 27.72
CA VAL A 28 -4.33 9.50 28.86
C VAL A 28 -5.79 9.43 28.40
N HIS A 29 -6.65 8.81 29.20
CA HIS A 29 -8.09 8.68 28.96
C HIS A 29 -8.48 7.96 27.65
N ALA A 30 -7.59 7.13 27.11
CA ALA A 30 -7.85 6.41 25.87
C ALA A 30 -8.75 5.19 26.10
N ASN A 31 -9.65 4.91 25.15
CA ASN A 31 -10.30 3.60 25.05
C ASN A 31 -9.40 2.67 24.23
N VAL A 32 -8.72 1.73 24.88
CA VAL A 32 -7.80 0.81 24.22
C VAL A 32 -8.57 -0.29 23.51
N VAL A 33 -8.37 -0.40 22.19
CA VAL A 33 -8.86 -1.51 21.37
C VAL A 33 -7.95 -2.72 21.62
N ASN A 34 -8.31 -3.54 22.60
CA ASN A 34 -7.50 -4.67 23.02
C ASN A 34 -7.72 -5.86 22.07
N VAL A 35 -6.87 -5.92 21.05
CA VAL A 35 -6.91 -6.96 20.01
C VAL A 35 -6.56 -8.37 20.53
N VAL A 36 -5.98 -8.50 21.72
CA VAL A 36 -5.71 -9.79 22.35
C VAL A 36 -7.00 -10.37 22.95
N THR A 37 -7.75 -9.54 23.69
CA THR A 37 -8.99 -9.96 24.37
C THR A 37 -10.24 -9.81 23.49
N GLY A 38 -10.18 -9.01 22.43
CA GLY A 38 -11.32 -8.66 21.58
C GLY A 38 -12.33 -7.74 22.26
N LYS A 39 -11.84 -6.83 23.12
CA LYS A 39 -12.68 -5.90 23.91
C LYS A 39 -12.09 -4.50 23.92
N ILE A 40 -12.91 -3.53 24.33
CA ILE A 40 -12.46 -2.18 24.63
C ILE A 40 -12.13 -2.07 26.12
N ASP A 41 -10.89 -1.72 26.43
CA ASP A 41 -10.47 -1.36 27.78
C ASP A 41 -10.60 0.16 27.94
N ALA A 42 -11.61 0.62 28.66
CA ALA A 42 -11.94 2.04 28.80
C ALA A 42 -11.01 2.77 29.78
N ASP A 43 -10.84 4.09 29.58
CA ASP A 43 -10.11 5.01 30.47
C ASP A 43 -8.70 4.52 30.87
N GLN A 44 -7.89 4.23 29.86
CA GLN A 44 -6.52 3.74 30.00
C GLN A 44 -5.50 4.87 29.81
N THR A 45 -4.31 4.64 30.37
CA THR A 45 -3.10 5.42 30.16
C THR A 45 -2.02 4.54 29.56
N ILE A 46 -1.36 5.04 28.52
CA ILE A 46 -0.22 4.42 27.86
C ILE A 46 0.98 5.34 28.03
N LEU A 47 2.07 4.82 28.61
CA LEU A 47 3.34 5.52 28.71
C LEU A 47 4.29 5.00 27.63
N ILE A 48 4.91 5.93 26.91
CA ILE A 48 5.84 5.66 25.83
C ILE A 48 7.14 6.37 26.16
N ASP A 49 8.22 5.59 26.21
CA ASP A 49 9.58 6.12 26.30
C ASP A 49 10.33 5.79 25.01
N SER A 50 10.85 6.84 24.37
CA SER A 50 11.45 6.75 23.04
C SER A 50 10.50 6.08 22.05
N SER A 51 10.75 4.82 21.68
CA SER A 51 9.91 4.05 20.75
C SER A 51 9.10 2.93 21.40
N ARG A 52 9.19 2.72 22.72
CA ARG A 52 8.59 1.56 23.39
C ARG A 52 7.56 1.94 24.43
N ILE A 53 6.54 1.11 24.54
CA ILE A 53 5.50 1.20 25.57
C ILE A 53 6.11 0.71 26.90
N THR A 54 6.15 1.57 27.91
CA THR A 54 6.70 1.25 29.23
C THR A 54 5.63 0.87 30.25
N ALA A 55 4.39 1.34 30.06
CA ALA A 55 3.23 0.95 30.86
C ALA A 55 1.92 1.10 30.08
N VAL A 56 0.95 0.24 30.39
CA VAL A 56 -0.45 0.33 29.96
C VAL A 56 -1.32 -0.06 31.15
N GLY A 57 -2.38 0.68 31.42
CA GLY A 57 -3.34 0.34 32.47
C GLY A 57 -4.32 1.47 32.74
N SER A 58 -5.27 1.24 33.65
CA SER A 58 -6.30 2.25 33.93
C SER A 58 -5.68 3.56 34.41
N PHE A 59 -6.30 4.69 34.03
CA PHE A 59 -5.82 6.04 34.36
C PHE A 59 -5.55 6.21 35.87
N LYS A 60 -6.41 5.61 36.71
CA LYS A 60 -6.25 5.64 38.19
C LYS A 60 -5.02 4.88 38.72
N LYS A 61 -4.45 3.96 37.94
CA LYS A 61 -3.36 3.06 38.37
C LYS A 61 -2.01 3.45 37.79
N VAL A 62 -1.96 3.94 36.55
CA VAL A 62 -0.71 4.33 35.90
C VAL A 62 -0.36 5.77 36.29
N LYS A 63 0.77 5.95 36.96
CA LYS A 63 1.26 7.28 37.34
C LYS A 63 1.95 7.94 36.15
N VAL A 64 1.42 9.08 35.70
CA VAL A 64 2.03 9.91 34.65
C VAL A 64 3.21 10.70 35.25
N PRO A 65 4.43 10.62 34.68
CA PRO A 65 5.55 11.43 35.11
C PRO A 65 5.25 12.93 34.97
N ALA A 66 5.72 13.75 35.92
CA ALA A 66 5.41 15.18 35.97
C ALA A 66 5.94 15.98 34.78
N ASP A 67 7.01 15.49 34.14
CA ASP A 67 7.67 16.11 32.98
C ASP A 67 7.25 15.49 31.63
N ALA A 68 6.30 14.54 31.65
CA ALA A 68 5.83 13.87 30.44
C ALA A 68 5.09 14.82 29.47
N THR A 69 5.24 14.56 28.18
CA THR A 69 4.38 15.15 27.15
C THR A 69 3.03 14.43 27.19
N VAL A 70 1.95 15.13 27.56
CA VAL A 70 0.62 14.52 27.71
C VAL A 70 -0.22 14.74 26.45
N MET A 71 -0.80 13.65 25.93
CA MET A 71 -1.84 13.67 24.91
C MET A 71 -3.14 13.14 25.52
N ASP A 72 -4.16 13.99 25.58
CA ASP A 72 -5.50 13.59 26.00
C ASP A 72 -6.25 12.89 24.85
N ALA A 73 -6.69 11.66 25.10
CA ALA A 73 -7.45 10.83 24.18
C ALA A 73 -8.89 10.58 24.66
N SER A 74 -9.42 11.45 25.52
CA SER A 74 -10.80 11.40 26.00
C SER A 74 -11.80 11.25 24.84
N GLY A 75 -12.68 10.25 24.96
CA GLY A 75 -13.70 9.93 23.95
C GLY A 75 -13.15 9.28 22.66
N LYS A 76 -11.83 9.07 22.56
CA LYS A 76 -11.17 8.46 21.40
C LYS A 76 -10.77 7.01 21.68
N PHE A 77 -10.45 6.30 20.61
CA PHE A 77 -10.06 4.89 20.64
C PHE A 77 -8.63 4.75 20.15
N ILE A 78 -7.80 3.98 20.85
CA ILE A 78 -6.42 3.71 20.44
C ILE A 78 -6.25 2.22 20.13
N MET A 79 -5.74 1.94 18.94
CA MET A 79 -5.55 0.60 18.39
C MET A 79 -4.07 0.42 18.01
N PRO A 80 -3.52 -0.81 18.02
CA PRO A 80 -2.25 -1.06 17.34
C PRO A 80 -2.31 -0.59 15.88
N GLY A 81 -1.19 -0.09 15.36
CA GLY A 81 -1.08 0.26 13.95
C GLY A 81 -1.28 -0.96 13.06
N MET A 82 -1.87 -0.74 11.90
CA MET A 82 -2.20 -1.82 10.96
C MET A 82 -0.95 -2.31 10.23
N ILE A 83 -0.99 -3.56 9.80
CA ILE A 83 0.07 -4.23 9.05
C ILE A 83 -0.48 -4.66 7.69
N ASP A 84 0.06 -4.09 6.60
CA ASP A 84 -0.20 -4.62 5.26
C ASP A 84 0.78 -5.76 4.96
N ALA A 85 0.27 -7.00 5.08
CA ALA A 85 1.09 -8.19 5.07
C ALA A 85 1.54 -8.65 3.68
N HIS A 86 1.15 -7.95 2.61
CA HIS A 86 1.59 -8.29 1.27
C HIS A 86 1.55 -7.07 0.36
N ILE A 87 2.73 -6.55 0.02
CA ILE A 87 2.94 -5.50 -0.98
C ILE A 87 4.14 -5.84 -1.87
N HIS A 88 4.40 -5.02 -2.89
CA HIS A 88 5.58 -5.10 -3.74
C HIS A 88 6.21 -3.73 -4.01
N PHE A 89 7.41 -3.48 -3.50
CA PHE A 89 8.18 -2.25 -3.73
C PHE A 89 8.63 -2.08 -5.17
N PHE A 90 8.76 -3.15 -5.94
CA PHE A 90 9.16 -3.07 -7.35
C PHE A 90 7.98 -2.79 -8.28
N GLN A 91 6.79 -2.49 -7.75
CA GLN A 91 5.60 -2.22 -8.55
C GLN A 91 4.91 -0.95 -8.06
N SER A 92 4.41 -0.10 -8.96
CA SER A 92 3.92 1.26 -8.64
C SER A 92 2.41 1.32 -8.36
N GLY A 93 1.67 0.28 -8.71
CA GLY A 93 0.20 0.25 -8.73
C GLY A 93 -0.41 0.86 -10.00
N GLY A 94 0.41 1.49 -10.85
CA GLY A 94 -0.01 2.12 -12.10
C GLY A 94 -0.19 1.13 -13.26
N LEU A 95 -0.64 1.65 -14.41
CA LEU A 95 -0.93 0.85 -15.61
C LEU A 95 0.31 0.12 -16.18
N TYR A 96 1.50 0.71 -16.03
CA TYR A 96 2.72 0.27 -16.73
C TYR A 96 3.60 -0.69 -15.93
N THR A 97 3.22 -0.99 -14.69
CA THR A 97 4.14 -1.61 -13.72
C THR A 97 4.33 -3.12 -13.89
N ARG A 98 3.46 -3.77 -14.66
CA ARG A 98 3.50 -5.22 -14.95
C ARG A 98 3.59 -5.48 -16.45
N PRO A 99 4.76 -5.27 -17.08
CA PRO A 99 4.95 -5.52 -18.52
C PRO A 99 4.87 -7.01 -18.88
N ASP A 100 4.89 -7.91 -17.89
CA ASP A 100 4.61 -9.34 -18.00
C ASP A 100 3.10 -9.65 -18.04
N GLY A 101 2.25 -8.79 -17.45
CA GLY A 101 0.79 -8.89 -17.50
C GLY A 101 0.17 -8.15 -18.69
N LEU A 102 0.61 -6.91 -18.93
CA LEU A 102 0.23 -6.12 -20.11
C LEU A 102 1.45 -5.34 -20.63
N ASN A 103 2.01 -5.78 -21.75
CA ASN A 103 3.21 -5.16 -22.30
C ASN A 103 2.89 -3.82 -22.98
N LEU A 104 3.21 -2.73 -22.28
CA LEU A 104 3.12 -1.34 -22.75
C LEU A 104 4.50 -0.66 -22.85
N GLY A 105 5.58 -1.44 -22.96
CA GLY A 105 6.95 -0.93 -22.94
C GLY A 105 7.29 0.10 -24.03
N ALA A 106 6.57 0.08 -25.17
CA ALA A 106 6.70 1.07 -26.24
C ALA A 106 6.05 2.43 -25.90
N VAL A 107 5.15 2.47 -24.92
CA VAL A 107 4.49 3.68 -24.41
C VAL A 107 5.26 4.21 -23.21
N TYR A 108 5.51 3.33 -22.23
CA TYR A 108 6.21 3.64 -21.00
C TYR A 108 7.05 2.42 -20.61
N SER A 109 8.37 2.58 -20.64
CA SER A 109 9.29 1.46 -20.40
C SER A 109 9.30 1.04 -18.94
N TYR A 110 9.56 -0.24 -18.69
CA TYR A 110 9.65 -0.78 -17.33
C TYR A 110 10.72 -0.06 -16.51
N GLU A 111 11.86 0.29 -17.13
CA GLU A 111 12.94 1.04 -16.47
C GLU A 111 12.49 2.42 -15.99
N LYS A 112 11.55 3.07 -16.71
CA LYS A 112 10.99 4.36 -16.27
C LYS A 112 10.08 4.17 -15.07
N ASP A 113 9.29 3.09 -15.02
CA ASP A 113 8.44 2.75 -13.87
C ASP A 113 9.30 2.47 -12.64
N GLN A 114 10.34 1.64 -12.79
CA GLN A 114 11.27 1.35 -11.69
C GLN A 114 12.01 2.61 -11.19
N GLN A 115 12.46 3.47 -12.11
CA GLN A 115 13.08 4.75 -11.73
C GLN A 115 12.08 5.64 -10.97
N TRP A 116 10.84 5.74 -11.46
CA TRP A 116 9.79 6.51 -10.79
C TRP A 116 9.54 5.99 -9.37
N ILE A 117 9.44 4.67 -9.18
CA ILE A 117 9.23 4.11 -7.83
C ILE A 117 10.40 4.46 -6.91
N ASN A 118 11.65 4.31 -7.37
CA ASN A 118 12.83 4.64 -6.58
C ASN A 118 12.86 6.12 -6.16
N ASP A 119 12.50 7.02 -7.08
CA ASP A 119 12.45 8.47 -6.83
C ASP A 119 11.31 8.86 -5.87
N ASN A 120 10.23 8.07 -5.82
CA ASN A 120 9.00 8.39 -5.09
C ASN A 120 8.73 7.49 -3.87
N ILE A 121 9.64 6.57 -3.52
CA ILE A 121 9.44 5.58 -2.45
C ILE A 121 9.12 6.23 -1.10
N ASP A 122 9.73 7.37 -0.76
CA ASP A 122 9.46 8.07 0.50
C ASP A 122 8.03 8.62 0.54
N GLY A 123 7.51 9.09 -0.59
CA GLY A 123 6.13 9.52 -0.75
C GLY A 123 5.14 8.37 -0.63
N LEU A 124 5.41 7.25 -1.31
CA LEU A 124 4.60 6.03 -1.23
C LEU A 124 4.51 5.50 0.21
N MET A 125 5.65 5.47 0.91
CA MET A 125 5.73 5.02 2.31
C MET A 125 5.01 5.96 3.28
N ALA A 126 5.11 7.28 3.06
CA ALA A 126 4.37 8.25 3.87
C ALA A 126 2.84 8.06 3.74
N ARG A 127 2.34 7.55 2.60
CA ARG A 127 0.91 7.23 2.41
C ARG A 127 0.45 6.09 3.31
N TYR A 128 1.26 5.05 3.48
CA TYR A 128 0.93 3.96 4.40
C TYR A 128 0.73 4.47 5.83
N LEU A 129 1.66 5.29 6.34
CA LEU A 129 1.50 5.92 7.64
C LEU A 129 0.28 6.85 7.68
N ALA A 130 -0.02 7.61 6.62
CA ALA A 130 -1.22 8.45 6.58
C ALA A 130 -2.54 7.64 6.64
N CYS A 131 -2.52 6.39 6.18
CA CYS A 131 -3.62 5.43 6.31
C CYS A 131 -3.59 4.61 7.61
N GLY A 132 -2.69 4.90 8.55
CA GLY A 132 -2.60 4.16 9.82
C GLY A 132 -1.92 2.79 9.71
N ILE A 133 -1.24 2.52 8.60
CA ILE A 133 -0.47 1.30 8.35
C ILE A 133 0.97 1.58 8.77
N THR A 134 1.37 1.05 9.93
CA THR A 134 2.68 1.29 10.54
C THR A 134 3.73 0.26 10.16
N THR A 135 3.31 -0.85 9.53
CA THR A 135 4.20 -1.88 9.02
C THR A 135 3.70 -2.38 7.67
N VAL A 136 4.62 -2.60 6.75
CA VAL A 136 4.38 -3.24 5.47
C VAL A 136 5.28 -4.46 5.31
N VAL A 137 4.78 -5.44 4.59
CA VAL A 137 5.51 -6.68 4.32
C VAL A 137 5.60 -6.86 2.81
N ASP A 138 6.81 -6.70 2.28
CA ASP A 138 7.08 -6.97 0.86
C ASP A 138 7.29 -8.47 0.67
N VAL A 139 6.42 -9.09 -0.13
CA VAL A 139 6.39 -10.55 -0.33
C VAL A 139 6.91 -10.92 -1.72
N GLY A 140 7.92 -10.19 -2.19
CA GLY A 140 8.64 -10.51 -3.42
C GLY A 140 9.20 -9.29 -4.11
N GLY A 141 10.47 -9.34 -4.51
CA GLY A 141 11.06 -8.29 -5.33
C GLY A 141 12.55 -8.53 -5.63
N PRO A 142 13.24 -7.57 -6.26
CA PRO A 142 14.66 -7.71 -6.62
C PRO A 142 15.59 -7.76 -5.39
N PHE A 143 16.89 -8.05 -5.55
CA PHE A 143 17.83 -7.98 -4.41
C PHE A 143 17.90 -6.58 -3.81
N SER A 144 17.66 -5.54 -4.60
CA SER A 144 17.53 -4.16 -4.11
C SER A 144 16.43 -3.96 -3.05
N ASN A 145 15.46 -4.88 -2.88
CA ASN A 145 14.51 -4.81 -1.76
C ASN A 145 15.19 -4.78 -0.40
N TYR A 146 16.35 -5.41 -0.23
CA TYR A 146 17.06 -5.41 1.06
C TYR A 146 17.65 -4.04 1.40
N SER A 147 18.10 -3.27 0.40
CA SER A 147 18.56 -1.88 0.62
C SER A 147 17.38 -0.93 0.77
N ILE A 148 16.28 -1.15 0.05
CA ILE A 148 15.02 -0.42 0.24
C ILE A 148 14.50 -0.62 1.66
N ARG A 149 14.49 -1.85 2.20
CA ARG A 149 14.15 -2.13 3.60
C ARG A 149 14.98 -1.29 4.56
N ALA A 150 16.31 -1.22 4.36
CA ALA A 150 17.18 -0.43 5.22
C ALA A 150 16.85 1.07 5.15
N LYS A 151 16.62 1.60 3.94
CA LYS A 151 16.18 2.99 3.73
C LYS A 151 14.86 3.26 4.45
N VAL A 152 13.84 2.45 4.20
CA VAL A 152 12.48 2.57 4.77
C VAL A 152 12.53 2.48 6.29
N ASN A 153 13.23 1.49 6.86
CA ASN A 153 13.34 1.34 8.31
C ASN A 153 14.14 2.46 8.99
N SER A 154 14.99 3.19 8.26
CA SER A 154 15.71 4.36 8.79
C SER A 154 14.89 5.66 8.73
N ASN A 155 13.85 5.72 7.90
CA ASN A 155 13.04 6.91 7.71
C ASN A 155 11.90 6.95 8.74
N PRO A 156 11.82 7.99 9.61
CA PRO A 156 10.75 8.10 10.62
C PRO A 156 9.36 8.41 10.02
N LYS A 157 9.29 8.80 8.74
CA LYS A 157 8.05 9.04 7.99
C LYS A 157 7.68 7.88 7.06
N ALA A 158 8.29 6.72 7.25
CA ALA A 158 7.97 5.50 6.53
C ALA A 158 7.59 4.39 7.53
N PRO A 159 6.73 3.42 7.16
CA PRO A 159 6.39 2.31 8.04
C PRO A 159 7.61 1.43 8.31
N ASN A 160 7.49 0.48 9.23
CA ASN A 160 8.44 -0.62 9.28
C ASN A 160 8.27 -1.49 8.03
N ALA A 161 9.36 -2.05 7.52
CA ALA A 161 9.38 -2.97 6.39
C ALA A 161 10.01 -4.30 6.80
N TRP A 162 9.31 -5.38 6.48
CA TRP A 162 9.85 -6.75 6.44
C TRP A 162 9.81 -7.21 4.99
N VAL A 163 10.89 -7.82 4.49
CA VAL A 163 10.99 -8.09 3.06
C VAL A 163 11.52 -9.48 2.77
N THR A 164 11.10 -10.01 1.63
CA THR A 164 11.89 -11.00 0.88
C THR A 164 12.78 -10.30 -0.13
N GLY A 165 13.67 -11.08 -0.76
CA GLY A 165 14.29 -10.70 -2.02
C GLY A 165 13.61 -11.43 -3.19
N PRO A 166 14.38 -11.89 -4.19
CA PRO A 166 13.83 -12.48 -5.40
C PRO A 166 13.01 -13.73 -5.12
N LEU A 167 11.86 -13.81 -5.80
CA LEU A 167 10.99 -14.96 -5.77
C LEU A 167 11.68 -16.14 -6.47
N ILE A 168 11.71 -17.27 -5.78
CA ILE A 168 12.12 -18.55 -6.37
C ILE A 168 10.93 -19.06 -7.19
N SER A 169 11.09 -19.21 -8.50
CA SER A 169 9.96 -19.47 -9.39
C SER A 169 10.13 -20.73 -10.24
N THR A 170 9.01 -21.38 -10.53
CA THR A 170 8.93 -22.47 -11.54
C THR A 170 8.72 -21.95 -12.96
N TYR A 171 8.48 -20.63 -13.08
CA TYR A 171 8.17 -19.93 -14.33
C TYR A 171 9.02 -18.66 -14.47
N GLN A 172 9.43 -18.34 -15.71
CA GLN A 172 10.11 -17.08 -16.00
C GLN A 172 9.11 -16.12 -16.66
N PRO A 173 8.65 -15.07 -15.96
CA PRO A 173 7.86 -14.02 -16.59
C PRO A 173 8.70 -13.26 -17.61
N PRO A 174 8.12 -12.87 -18.76
CA PRO A 174 8.79 -12.06 -19.76
C PRO A 174 8.89 -10.58 -19.32
N ASN A 175 9.72 -9.80 -20.00
CA ASN A 175 9.73 -8.32 -19.94
C ASN A 175 10.03 -7.66 -18.59
N LEU A 176 10.43 -8.41 -17.55
CA LEU A 176 10.96 -7.85 -16.31
C LEU A 176 12.47 -7.62 -16.41
N ASP A 177 13.05 -6.92 -15.41
CA ASP A 177 14.50 -6.69 -15.35
C ASP A 177 15.25 -8.03 -15.40
N LYS A 178 16.29 -8.08 -16.23
CA LYS A 178 17.16 -9.23 -16.40
C LYS A 178 18.43 -9.16 -15.54
N LYS A 179 18.79 -7.96 -15.05
CA LYS A 179 20.00 -7.72 -14.26
C LYS A 179 19.76 -8.00 -12.78
N ASP A 180 18.70 -7.42 -12.23
CA ASP A 180 18.23 -7.70 -10.87
C ASP A 180 16.76 -8.18 -10.91
N PRO A 181 16.50 -9.39 -11.46
CA PRO A 181 15.14 -9.88 -11.65
C PRO A 181 14.41 -10.04 -10.30
N PRO A 182 13.17 -9.52 -10.16
CA PRO A 182 12.36 -9.80 -8.98
C PRO A 182 11.95 -11.27 -8.90
N ILE A 183 11.88 -11.96 -10.04
CA ILE A 183 11.40 -13.33 -10.16
C ILE A 183 12.43 -14.14 -10.92
N VAL A 184 13.00 -15.14 -10.25
CA VAL A 184 14.08 -15.97 -10.79
C VAL A 184 13.58 -17.39 -10.99
N LYS A 185 13.50 -17.81 -12.26
CA LYS A 185 13.20 -19.21 -12.57
C LYS A 185 14.36 -20.11 -12.17
N VAL A 186 14.05 -21.19 -11.46
CA VAL A 186 14.97 -22.31 -11.18
C VAL A 186 14.44 -23.58 -11.83
N ASN A 187 15.34 -24.48 -12.22
CA ASN A 187 15.02 -25.70 -12.96
C ASN A 187 15.32 -26.98 -12.17
N SER A 188 15.91 -26.86 -10.98
CA SER A 188 16.27 -28.00 -10.14
C SER A 188 16.17 -27.67 -8.65
N ALA A 189 16.09 -28.72 -7.83
CA ALA A 189 16.14 -28.60 -6.38
C ALA A 189 17.42 -27.92 -5.89
N GLU A 190 18.55 -28.15 -6.58
CA GLU A 190 19.83 -27.54 -6.22
C GLU A 190 19.85 -26.04 -6.53
N GLU A 191 19.36 -25.63 -7.71
CA GLU A 191 19.21 -24.21 -8.04
C GLU A 191 18.29 -23.48 -7.06
N ALA A 192 17.22 -24.15 -6.58
CA ALA A 192 16.34 -23.61 -5.55
C ALA A 192 17.10 -23.35 -4.23
N ARG A 193 17.91 -24.32 -3.76
CA ARG A 193 18.74 -24.17 -2.56
C ARG A 193 19.77 -23.05 -2.72
N GLU A 194 20.48 -23.03 -3.84
CA GLU A 194 21.50 -22.02 -4.11
C GLU A 194 20.89 -20.60 -4.16
N LEU A 195 19.68 -20.45 -4.69
CA LEU A 195 18.99 -19.16 -4.68
C LEU A 195 18.56 -18.73 -3.27
N VAL A 196 18.17 -19.66 -2.37
CA VAL A 196 17.97 -19.34 -0.94
C VAL A 196 19.29 -18.90 -0.32
N LYS A 197 20.37 -19.68 -0.48
CA LYS A 197 21.69 -19.37 0.08
C LYS A 197 22.23 -18.02 -0.38
N LYS A 198 22.00 -17.66 -1.65
CA LYS A 198 22.40 -16.37 -2.21
C LYS A 198 21.71 -15.18 -1.53
N GLN A 199 20.52 -15.38 -0.95
CA GLN A 199 19.78 -14.36 -0.23
C GLN A 199 20.24 -14.19 1.22
N LEU A 200 20.77 -15.24 1.87
CA LEU A 200 21.13 -15.23 3.29
C LEU A 200 22.06 -14.09 3.73
N PRO A 201 23.10 -13.67 2.96
CA PRO A 201 23.97 -12.55 3.35
C PRO A 201 23.23 -11.21 3.54
N TYR A 202 22.05 -11.07 2.95
CA TYR A 202 21.21 -9.88 3.05
C TYR A 202 20.23 -9.92 4.23
N GLN A 203 20.23 -11.02 4.99
CA GLN A 203 19.36 -11.25 6.15
C GLN A 203 17.87 -11.07 5.79
N PRO A 204 17.31 -11.91 4.90
CA PRO A 204 15.88 -11.89 4.59
C PRO A 204 15.04 -12.07 5.84
N ASP A 205 13.86 -11.43 5.89
CA ASP A 205 12.90 -11.69 6.95
C ASP A 205 12.18 -13.05 6.74
N PHE A 206 12.02 -13.45 5.49
CA PHE A 206 11.45 -14.73 5.04
C PHE A 206 11.77 -14.96 3.55
N ILE A 207 11.46 -16.16 3.03
CA ILE A 207 11.69 -16.54 1.62
C ILE A 207 10.36 -16.64 0.86
N LYS A 208 10.38 -16.32 -0.43
CA LYS A 208 9.21 -16.38 -1.32
C LYS A 208 9.39 -17.41 -2.44
N ILE A 209 8.37 -18.24 -2.65
CA ILE A 209 8.25 -19.14 -3.79
C ILE A 209 7.04 -18.73 -4.64
N TRP A 210 7.24 -18.66 -5.96
CA TRP A 210 6.18 -18.53 -6.96
C TRP A 210 5.94 -19.89 -7.64
N TYR A 211 4.97 -20.65 -7.14
CA TYR A 211 4.70 -22.00 -7.58
C TYR A 211 3.62 -22.00 -8.66
N ILE A 212 4.04 -21.75 -9.90
CA ILE A 212 3.16 -21.74 -11.07
C ILE A 212 3.05 -23.15 -11.67
N VAL A 213 1.81 -23.56 -11.95
CA VAL A 213 1.45 -24.79 -12.65
C VAL A 213 0.55 -24.42 -13.82
N PHE A 214 1.02 -24.64 -15.06
CA PHE A 214 0.21 -24.31 -16.24
C PHE A 214 -0.89 -25.34 -16.51
N PRO A 215 -1.97 -24.96 -17.21
CA PRO A 215 -2.98 -25.92 -17.68
C PRO A 215 -2.35 -27.13 -18.37
N GLY A 216 -2.72 -28.33 -17.93
CA GLY A 216 -2.18 -29.60 -18.43
C GLY A 216 -0.90 -30.08 -17.74
N GLN A 217 -0.31 -29.29 -16.83
CA GLN A 217 0.77 -29.74 -15.96
C GLN A 217 0.24 -30.28 -14.65
N LYS A 218 0.96 -31.25 -14.07
CA LYS A 218 0.70 -31.75 -12.72
C LYS A 218 1.47 -30.92 -11.71
N ALA A 219 0.83 -30.52 -10.61
CA ALA A 219 1.48 -29.74 -9.58
C ALA A 219 2.74 -30.45 -9.06
N GLU A 220 2.69 -31.77 -8.87
CA GLU A 220 3.79 -32.60 -8.39
C GLU A 220 5.10 -32.48 -9.20
N THR A 221 5.01 -32.08 -10.47
CA THR A 221 6.16 -31.93 -11.37
C THR A 221 7.26 -31.05 -10.77
N ASN A 222 6.87 -29.90 -10.19
CA ASN A 222 7.81 -28.93 -9.61
C ASN A 222 7.92 -29.03 -8.08
N LEU A 223 7.17 -29.95 -7.45
CA LEU A 223 7.19 -30.12 -5.99
C LEU A 223 8.59 -30.37 -5.40
N PRO A 224 9.52 -31.10 -6.06
CA PRO A 224 10.89 -31.24 -5.57
C PRO A 224 11.65 -29.91 -5.43
N ILE A 225 11.41 -28.95 -6.33
CA ILE A 225 12.00 -27.60 -6.26
C ILE A 225 11.44 -26.86 -5.04
N VAL A 226 10.12 -26.91 -4.86
CA VAL A 226 9.43 -26.25 -3.74
C VAL A 226 9.89 -26.81 -2.40
N LYS A 227 9.96 -28.14 -2.26
CA LYS A 227 10.46 -28.81 -1.05
C LYS A 227 11.92 -28.45 -0.74
N ALA A 228 12.76 -28.34 -1.77
CA ALA A 228 14.17 -28.01 -1.60
C ALA A 228 14.36 -26.57 -1.09
N ALA A 229 13.63 -25.60 -1.65
CA ALA A 229 13.64 -24.22 -1.19
C ALA A 229 13.09 -24.09 0.24
N ILE A 230 11.99 -24.78 0.56
CA ILE A 230 11.43 -24.81 1.92
C ILE A 230 12.44 -25.39 2.92
N GLY A 231 13.03 -26.55 2.62
CA GLY A 231 14.00 -27.20 3.50
C GLY A 231 15.24 -26.34 3.78
N GLU A 232 15.76 -25.64 2.76
CA GLU A 232 16.92 -24.74 2.92
C GLU A 232 16.55 -23.46 3.69
N ALA A 233 15.35 -22.91 3.49
CA ALA A 233 14.89 -21.77 4.28
C ALA A 233 14.72 -22.16 5.76
N HIS A 234 14.06 -23.29 6.03
CA HIS A 234 13.82 -23.78 7.38
C HIS A 234 15.11 -24.15 8.12
N SER A 235 16.11 -24.73 7.45
CA SER A 235 17.42 -25.02 8.05
C SER A 235 18.17 -23.75 8.49
N ASN A 236 17.81 -22.59 7.92
CA ASN A 236 18.31 -21.27 8.27
C ASN A 236 17.33 -20.46 9.14
N GLY A 237 16.27 -21.09 9.66
CA GLY A 237 15.31 -20.45 10.57
C GLY A 237 14.35 -19.45 9.91
N LEU A 238 14.20 -19.51 8.58
CA LEU A 238 13.36 -18.58 7.82
C LEU A 238 12.03 -19.23 7.46
N LYS A 239 10.93 -18.48 7.63
CA LYS A 239 9.60 -18.87 7.12
C LYS A 239 9.54 -18.78 5.59
N VAL A 240 8.61 -19.49 4.98
CA VAL A 240 8.41 -19.49 3.52
C VAL A 240 6.97 -19.13 3.14
N ALA A 241 6.86 -18.08 2.33
CA ALA A 241 5.63 -17.72 1.64
C ALA A 241 5.56 -18.38 0.26
N VAL A 242 4.39 -18.91 -0.09
CA VAL A 242 4.15 -19.57 -1.38
C VAL A 242 2.93 -18.97 -2.04
N HIS A 243 3.08 -18.52 -3.29
CA HIS A 243 1.95 -18.28 -4.18
C HIS A 243 1.55 -19.63 -4.80
N ALA A 244 0.30 -20.04 -4.55
CA ALA A 244 -0.32 -21.26 -5.05
C ALA A 244 -1.84 -21.08 -5.06
N THR A 245 -2.39 -20.66 -6.20
CA THR A 245 -3.80 -20.25 -6.33
C THR A 245 -4.74 -21.40 -6.67
N GLU A 246 -4.22 -22.55 -7.11
CA GLU A 246 -5.03 -23.76 -7.34
C GLU A 246 -5.03 -24.66 -6.10
N TYR A 247 -6.16 -25.28 -5.81
CA TYR A 247 -6.37 -26.12 -4.62
C TYR A 247 -5.28 -27.18 -4.44
N GLU A 248 -4.97 -27.95 -5.49
CA GLU A 248 -3.97 -29.02 -5.42
C GLU A 248 -2.55 -28.48 -5.21
N THR A 249 -2.21 -27.37 -5.87
CA THR A 249 -0.92 -26.69 -5.71
C THR A 249 -0.76 -26.18 -4.27
N ALA A 250 -1.80 -25.53 -3.72
CA ALA A 250 -1.81 -25.01 -2.36
C ALA A 250 -1.70 -26.13 -1.32
N LYS A 251 -2.46 -27.22 -1.49
CA LYS A 251 -2.40 -28.40 -0.62
C LYS A 251 -1.00 -29.01 -0.59
N LEU A 252 -0.37 -29.21 -1.75
CA LEU A 252 0.98 -29.74 -1.85
C LEU A 252 2.02 -28.79 -1.22
N ALA A 253 1.88 -27.48 -1.42
CA ALA A 253 2.77 -26.49 -0.80
C ALA A 253 2.69 -26.53 0.73
N VAL A 254 1.48 -26.58 1.30
CA VAL A 254 1.29 -26.67 2.75
C VAL A 254 1.78 -28.00 3.29
N GLN A 255 1.53 -29.11 2.59
CA GLN A 255 2.08 -30.41 2.97
C GLN A 255 3.62 -30.40 2.98
N ALA A 256 4.24 -29.73 2.00
CA ALA A 256 5.69 -29.54 1.90
C ALA A 256 6.29 -28.62 2.97
N GLY A 257 5.47 -27.86 3.71
CA GLY A 257 5.91 -27.02 4.81
C GLY A 257 5.82 -25.52 4.58
N ALA A 258 5.02 -25.05 3.61
CA ALA A 258 4.74 -23.63 3.47
C ALA A 258 4.16 -23.05 4.79
N ASP A 259 4.76 -21.97 5.28
CA ASP A 259 4.32 -21.27 6.49
C ASP A 259 3.24 -20.23 6.18
N ILE A 260 3.29 -19.67 4.96
CA ILE A 260 2.42 -18.60 4.51
C ILE A 260 1.89 -18.97 3.12
N LEU A 261 0.57 -19.03 2.97
CA LEU A 261 -0.10 -19.03 1.68
C LEU A 261 -0.55 -17.61 1.36
N VAL A 262 -0.09 -17.09 0.23
CA VAL A 262 -0.59 -15.83 -0.31
C VAL A 262 -1.57 -16.08 -1.43
N HIS A 263 -2.49 -15.14 -1.54
CA HIS A 263 -3.69 -15.18 -2.36
C HIS A 263 -4.60 -16.35 -1.98
N SER A 264 -5.90 -16.11 -1.97
CA SER A 264 -6.84 -17.21 -1.80
C SER A 264 -6.72 -18.19 -2.97
N VAL A 265 -6.95 -19.47 -2.68
CA VAL A 265 -7.34 -20.44 -3.71
C VAL A 265 -8.62 -19.95 -4.40
N ASP A 266 -8.64 -19.97 -5.73
CA ASP A 266 -9.73 -19.41 -6.54
C ASP A 266 -10.43 -20.44 -7.44
N ASP A 267 -9.80 -21.59 -7.71
CA ASP A 267 -10.34 -22.65 -8.57
C ASP A 267 -11.39 -23.55 -7.89
N LYS A 268 -11.35 -23.67 -6.55
CA LYS A 268 -12.29 -24.51 -5.78
C LYS A 268 -12.50 -24.01 -4.34
N VAL A 269 -13.68 -24.28 -3.80
CA VAL A 269 -13.97 -24.11 -2.36
C VAL A 269 -13.16 -25.10 -1.53
N LEU A 270 -12.53 -24.63 -0.44
CA LEU A 270 -11.72 -25.46 0.46
C LEU A 270 -12.60 -26.47 1.21
N ASP A 271 -12.17 -27.73 1.23
CA ASP A 271 -12.81 -28.79 2.01
C ASP A 271 -12.23 -28.91 3.43
N GLU A 272 -12.87 -29.77 4.24
CA GLU A 272 -12.46 -30.02 5.62
C GLU A 272 -11.01 -30.50 5.76
N GLU A 273 -10.50 -31.27 4.79
CA GLU A 273 -9.11 -31.73 4.82
C GLU A 273 -8.15 -30.54 4.73
N MET A 274 -8.33 -29.67 3.73
CA MET A 274 -7.48 -28.49 3.55
C MET A 274 -7.63 -27.52 4.73
N LEU A 275 -8.86 -27.27 5.20
CA LEU A 275 -9.12 -26.41 6.36
C LEU A 275 -8.43 -26.93 7.63
N ASN A 276 -8.50 -28.24 7.89
CA ASN A 276 -7.79 -28.86 9.02
C ASN A 276 -6.27 -28.76 8.86
N LEU A 277 -5.77 -28.94 7.64
CA LEU A 277 -4.34 -28.80 7.33
C LEU A 277 -3.83 -27.39 7.62
N LEU A 278 -4.52 -26.35 7.13
CA LEU A 278 -4.17 -24.94 7.39
C LEU A 278 -4.18 -24.62 8.89
N ARG A 279 -5.23 -25.04 9.60
CA ARG A 279 -5.35 -24.82 11.05
C ARG A 279 -4.26 -25.55 11.83
N SER A 280 -4.07 -26.84 11.59
CA SER A 280 -3.12 -27.67 12.36
C SER A 280 -1.67 -27.19 12.24
N LYS A 281 -1.30 -26.70 11.04
CA LYS A 281 0.02 -26.14 10.78
C LYS A 281 0.14 -24.65 11.12
N GLN A 282 -0.95 -24.00 11.53
CA GLN A 282 -1.01 -22.55 11.76
C GLN A 282 -0.48 -21.75 10.56
N VAL A 283 -0.84 -22.19 9.35
CA VAL A 283 -0.47 -21.50 8.12
C VAL A 283 -1.08 -20.10 8.12
N VAL A 284 -0.25 -19.11 7.84
CA VAL A 284 -0.70 -17.74 7.60
C VAL A 284 -1.42 -17.70 6.26
N TYR A 285 -2.66 -17.24 6.26
CA TYR A 285 -3.48 -17.13 5.05
C TYR A 285 -3.73 -15.66 4.73
N ILE A 286 -3.17 -15.19 3.61
CA ILE A 286 -3.29 -13.81 3.14
C ILE A 286 -4.14 -13.83 1.86
N PRO A 287 -5.38 -13.30 1.87
CA PRO A 287 -6.35 -13.57 0.81
C PRO A 287 -6.18 -12.72 -0.46
N THR A 288 -5.71 -11.47 -0.34
CA THR A 288 -5.52 -10.49 -1.44
C THR A 288 -6.74 -10.41 -2.38
N MET A 289 -7.90 -10.13 -1.82
CA MET A 289 -9.22 -10.29 -2.45
C MET A 289 -9.47 -9.36 -3.65
N ILE A 290 -8.79 -8.22 -3.71
CA ILE A 290 -9.12 -7.15 -4.67
C ILE A 290 -8.33 -7.19 -5.99
N VAL A 291 -7.23 -7.94 -6.07
CA VAL A 291 -6.26 -7.88 -7.17
C VAL A 291 -6.90 -8.19 -8.53
N ALA A 292 -7.54 -9.36 -8.66
CA ALA A 292 -8.16 -9.79 -9.92
C ALA A 292 -9.27 -8.83 -10.40
N GLN A 293 -10.02 -8.26 -9.46
CA GLN A 293 -11.05 -7.28 -9.78
C GLN A 293 -10.42 -5.97 -10.25
N ASN A 294 -9.33 -5.50 -9.64
CA ASN A 294 -8.64 -4.27 -10.05
C ASN A 294 -8.01 -4.38 -11.45
N TYR A 295 -7.45 -5.54 -11.80
CA TYR A 295 -7.06 -5.85 -13.18
C TYR A 295 -8.25 -5.76 -14.13
N SER A 296 -9.37 -6.40 -13.79
CA SER A 296 -10.58 -6.40 -14.61
C SER A 296 -11.15 -4.99 -14.81
N ARG A 297 -11.18 -4.17 -13.75
CA ARG A 297 -11.61 -2.75 -13.80
C ARG A 297 -10.71 -1.92 -14.69
N THR A 298 -9.40 -2.08 -14.55
CA THR A 298 -8.41 -1.36 -15.38
C THR A 298 -8.56 -1.76 -16.85
N PHE A 299 -8.57 -3.04 -17.17
CA PHE A 299 -8.62 -3.49 -18.56
C PHE A 299 -9.99 -3.30 -19.24
N SER A 300 -11.06 -3.23 -18.46
CA SER A 300 -12.40 -2.88 -18.96
C SER A 300 -12.69 -1.37 -18.97
N GLN A 301 -11.81 -0.56 -18.35
CA GLN A 301 -11.95 0.89 -18.10
C GLN A 301 -13.25 1.22 -17.36
N GLN A 302 -13.55 0.44 -16.33
CA GLN A 302 -14.74 0.60 -15.49
C GLN A 302 -14.31 0.70 -14.02
N PHE A 303 -14.08 1.93 -13.58
CA PHE A 303 -13.56 2.23 -12.25
C PHE A 303 -14.69 2.51 -11.25
N ASN A 304 -14.38 2.33 -9.97
CA ASN A 304 -15.22 2.67 -8.82
C ASN A 304 -14.38 3.38 -7.75
N PHE A 305 -13.53 4.32 -8.19
CA PHE A 305 -12.67 5.09 -7.28
C PHE A 305 -13.51 5.76 -6.19
N THR A 306 -12.99 5.73 -4.99
CA THR A 306 -13.62 6.33 -3.82
C THR A 306 -12.90 7.62 -3.43
N ALA A 307 -13.54 8.43 -2.58
CA ALA A 307 -12.86 9.58 -1.96
C ALA A 307 -11.58 9.18 -1.20
N HIS A 308 -11.51 7.95 -0.68
CA HIS A 308 -10.32 7.42 -0.04
C HIS A 308 -9.19 7.20 -1.05
N ASP A 309 -9.50 6.69 -2.25
CA ASP A 309 -8.52 6.50 -3.33
C ASP A 309 -7.96 7.85 -3.81
N PHE A 310 -8.81 8.83 -4.11
CA PHE A 310 -8.36 10.15 -4.54
C PHE A 310 -7.50 10.88 -3.50
N ARG A 311 -7.70 10.57 -2.21
CA ARG A 311 -6.95 11.17 -1.11
C ARG A 311 -5.59 10.49 -0.87
N TYR A 312 -5.56 9.16 -0.92
CA TYR A 312 -4.43 8.39 -0.41
C TYR A 312 -3.67 7.57 -1.47
N ALA A 313 -4.22 7.37 -2.67
CA ALA A 313 -3.43 6.81 -3.77
C ALA A 313 -2.40 7.84 -4.24
N ASP A 314 -1.34 7.37 -4.90
CA ASP A 314 -0.51 8.30 -5.66
C ASP A 314 -1.29 8.82 -6.87
N PRO A 315 -1.43 10.15 -7.05
CA PRO A 315 -2.30 10.69 -8.09
C PRO A 315 -1.76 10.41 -9.50
N PHE A 316 -0.46 10.25 -9.71
CA PHE A 316 0.04 9.93 -11.06
C PHE A 316 -0.23 8.48 -11.41
N MET A 317 -0.02 7.56 -10.46
CA MET A 317 -0.30 6.14 -10.67
C MET A 317 -1.79 5.87 -10.82
N LEU A 318 -2.64 6.51 -10.00
CA LEU A 318 -4.11 6.45 -10.12
C LEU A 318 -4.57 6.98 -11.49
N GLY A 319 -4.02 8.13 -11.92
CA GLY A 319 -4.32 8.72 -13.23
C GLY A 319 -3.99 7.78 -14.38
N SER A 320 -2.82 7.13 -14.33
CA SER A 320 -2.33 6.26 -15.41
C SER A 320 -3.28 5.11 -15.78
N LEU A 321 -4.14 4.67 -14.84
CA LEU A 321 -5.10 3.59 -15.09
C LEU A 321 -6.09 3.95 -16.19
N MET A 322 -6.44 5.24 -16.32
CA MET A 322 -7.40 5.73 -17.30
C MET A 322 -6.79 5.91 -18.70
N ASP A 323 -5.48 5.75 -18.86
CA ASP A 323 -4.81 6.02 -20.14
C ASP A 323 -5.11 4.94 -21.19
N LEU A 324 -5.36 3.70 -20.77
CA LEU A 324 -5.32 2.50 -21.62
C LEU A 324 -6.18 2.60 -22.89
N GLN A 325 -7.39 3.15 -22.80
CA GLN A 325 -8.27 3.30 -23.97
C GLN A 325 -7.90 4.46 -24.90
N HIS A 326 -7.04 5.37 -24.44
CA HIS A 326 -6.59 6.57 -25.14
C HIS A 326 -5.18 6.42 -25.72
N ILE A 327 -4.47 5.33 -25.40
CA ILE A 327 -3.17 5.01 -25.99
C ILE A 327 -3.28 4.90 -27.52
N ASP A 328 -2.35 5.55 -28.21
CA ASP A 328 -2.20 5.43 -29.67
C ASP A 328 -2.04 3.96 -30.08
N LYS A 329 -2.95 3.49 -30.94
CA LYS A 329 -2.97 2.12 -31.46
C LYS A 329 -1.68 1.74 -32.18
N ALA A 330 -0.95 2.71 -32.73
CA ALA A 330 0.35 2.47 -33.36
C ALA A 330 1.45 2.07 -32.34
N LYS A 331 1.23 2.31 -31.05
CA LYS A 331 2.19 2.02 -29.96
C LYS A 331 1.91 0.72 -29.22
N ILE A 332 0.83 0.00 -29.54
CA ILE A 332 0.48 -1.28 -28.90
C ILE A 332 0.39 -2.40 -29.93
N SER A 333 0.77 -3.61 -29.54
CA SER A 333 0.79 -4.79 -30.41
C SER A 333 -0.51 -5.62 -30.39
N PHE A 334 -1.53 -5.16 -29.66
CA PHE A 334 -2.79 -5.88 -29.46
C PHE A 334 -4.01 -5.01 -29.81
N ASP A 335 -5.10 -5.66 -30.19
CA ASP A 335 -6.40 -5.00 -30.37
C ASP A 335 -7.06 -4.77 -28.99
N TYR A 336 -7.03 -3.53 -28.53
CA TYR A 336 -7.64 -3.15 -27.25
C TYR A 336 -9.14 -3.48 -27.18
N LYS A 337 -9.92 -3.30 -28.26
CA LYS A 337 -11.36 -3.59 -28.21
C LYS A 337 -11.62 -5.08 -27.99
N LYS A 338 -10.85 -5.93 -28.67
CA LYS A 338 -10.90 -7.39 -28.52
C LYS A 338 -10.37 -7.85 -27.17
N MET A 339 -9.37 -7.16 -26.61
CA MET A 339 -8.88 -7.44 -25.26
C MET A 339 -9.94 -7.06 -24.22
N ARG A 340 -10.47 -5.83 -24.28
CA ARG A 340 -11.49 -5.29 -23.38
C ARG A 340 -12.70 -6.21 -23.28
N SER A 341 -13.15 -6.79 -24.40
CA SER A 341 -14.32 -7.69 -24.42
C SER A 341 -14.11 -9.03 -23.68
N ARG A 342 -12.87 -9.37 -23.29
CA ARG A 342 -12.57 -10.56 -22.48
C ARG A 342 -12.70 -10.31 -20.98
N PHE A 343 -12.69 -9.04 -20.58
CA PHE A 343 -12.81 -8.65 -19.18
C PHE A 343 -14.23 -8.18 -18.90
N SER A 344 -14.80 -8.72 -17.84
CA SER A 344 -16.05 -8.25 -17.26
C SER A 344 -15.80 -7.94 -15.79
N ILE A 345 -16.53 -6.98 -15.24
CA ILE A 345 -16.61 -6.84 -13.80
C ILE A 345 -17.71 -7.81 -13.36
N PRO A 346 -17.40 -8.83 -12.56
CA PRO A 346 -18.41 -9.74 -12.05
C PRO A 346 -19.51 -8.95 -11.34
N SER A 347 -20.78 -9.27 -11.62
CA SER A 347 -21.93 -8.62 -10.97
C SER A 347 -22.08 -9.01 -9.48
N LYS A 348 -21.35 -10.04 -9.05
CA LYS A 348 -21.21 -10.47 -7.65
C LYS A 348 -19.72 -10.64 -7.36
N GLU A 349 -19.31 -10.22 -6.16
CA GLU A 349 -17.97 -10.47 -5.64
C GLU A 349 -17.63 -11.97 -5.74
N ASP A 350 -16.37 -12.26 -6.04
CA ASP A 350 -15.86 -13.58 -6.37
C ASP A 350 -16.26 -14.65 -5.33
N SER A 351 -17.09 -15.60 -5.76
CA SER A 351 -17.81 -16.48 -4.84
C SER A 351 -16.92 -17.51 -4.15
N THR A 352 -15.80 -17.89 -4.76
CA THR A 352 -14.90 -18.93 -4.23
C THR A 352 -13.98 -18.36 -3.17
N MET A 353 -13.23 -17.30 -3.49
CA MET A 353 -12.29 -16.69 -2.54
C MET A 353 -13.00 -16.17 -1.29
N ALA A 354 -14.18 -15.55 -1.45
CA ALA A 354 -14.95 -15.04 -0.32
C ALA A 354 -15.44 -16.19 0.59
N SER A 355 -15.92 -17.28 0.00
CA SER A 355 -16.30 -18.49 0.75
C SER A 355 -15.11 -19.10 1.47
N ASN A 356 -13.95 -19.19 0.80
CA ASN A 356 -12.71 -19.72 1.35
C ASN A 356 -12.22 -18.91 2.53
N LEU A 357 -12.14 -17.58 2.39
CA LEU A 357 -11.76 -16.68 3.48
C LEU A 357 -12.63 -16.88 4.73
N LYS A 358 -13.96 -16.95 4.55
CA LYS A 358 -14.90 -17.20 5.65
C LYS A 358 -14.66 -18.55 6.32
N LEU A 359 -14.49 -19.61 5.54
CA LEU A 359 -14.26 -20.96 6.05
C LEU A 359 -12.93 -21.07 6.81
N VAL A 360 -11.85 -20.50 6.26
CA VAL A 360 -10.52 -20.45 6.89
C VAL A 360 -10.60 -19.73 8.24
N GLN A 361 -11.28 -18.58 8.28
CA GLN A 361 -11.51 -17.83 9.51
C GLN A 361 -12.31 -18.65 10.53
N GLN A 362 -13.44 -19.24 10.14
CA GLN A 362 -14.29 -20.06 11.03
C GLN A 362 -13.57 -21.29 11.56
N LYS A 363 -12.66 -21.85 10.78
CA LYS A 363 -11.83 -22.99 11.21
C LYS A 363 -10.80 -22.60 12.27
N GLY A 364 -10.49 -21.30 12.41
CA GLY A 364 -9.47 -20.78 13.33
C GLY A 364 -8.05 -20.91 12.79
N ALA A 365 -7.88 -20.92 11.47
CA ALA A 365 -6.56 -20.72 10.86
C ALA A 365 -6.15 -19.23 10.94
N LEU A 366 -4.87 -18.94 10.71
CA LEU A 366 -4.31 -17.61 10.94
C LEU A 366 -4.52 -16.70 9.73
N VAL A 367 -5.69 -16.05 9.67
CA VAL A 367 -6.01 -15.04 8.64
C VAL A 367 -5.28 -13.73 8.93
N VAL A 368 -4.67 -13.18 7.89
CA VAL A 368 -3.90 -11.93 7.92
C VAL A 368 -4.29 -11.06 6.72
N THR A 369 -4.43 -9.74 6.93
CA THR A 369 -4.77 -8.80 5.86
C THR A 369 -3.54 -8.44 5.03
N GLY A 370 -3.65 -8.51 3.70
CA GLY A 370 -2.62 -8.07 2.77
C GLY A 370 -3.24 -7.76 1.41
N THR A 371 -2.70 -6.75 0.72
CA THR A 371 -3.34 -6.18 -0.49
C THR A 371 -2.80 -6.70 -1.80
N ASP A 372 -1.55 -7.16 -1.81
CA ASP A 372 -0.71 -7.29 -3.00
C ASP A 372 -0.51 -5.93 -3.73
N ALA A 373 -0.47 -4.83 -2.97
CA ALA A 373 -0.34 -3.48 -3.50
C ALA A 373 0.97 -3.30 -4.27
N GLY A 374 0.85 -2.57 -5.39
CA GLY A 374 1.87 -2.48 -6.42
C GLY A 374 1.37 -3.06 -7.76
N ASN A 375 0.47 -4.05 -7.72
CA ASN A 375 -0.15 -4.58 -8.94
C ASN A 375 -1.03 -3.55 -9.66
N ILE A 376 -1.27 -3.76 -10.97
CA ILE A 376 -2.09 -2.85 -11.79
C ILE A 376 -3.45 -2.61 -11.12
N GLY A 377 -3.71 -1.36 -10.72
CA GLY A 377 -4.97 -0.94 -10.10
C GLY A 377 -5.06 -1.19 -8.58
N THR A 378 -4.11 -1.90 -7.99
CA THR A 378 -4.00 -2.09 -6.54
C THR A 378 -2.92 -1.14 -6.01
N HIS A 379 -3.33 0.06 -5.61
CA HIS A 379 -2.43 1.12 -5.17
C HIS A 379 -1.87 0.90 -3.77
N HIS A 380 -0.63 1.33 -3.58
CA HIS A 380 -0.03 1.45 -2.26
C HIS A 380 -0.90 2.30 -1.32
N ALA A 381 -1.04 1.82 -0.09
CA ALA A 381 -1.82 2.39 1.01
C ALA A 381 -3.34 2.45 0.79
N SER A 382 -3.85 3.07 -0.29
CA SER A 382 -5.30 3.31 -0.43
C SER A 382 -6.11 2.03 -0.61
N SER A 383 -5.57 1.05 -1.34
CA SER A 383 -6.26 -0.22 -1.59
C SER A 383 -6.41 -1.09 -0.33
N TYR A 384 -5.67 -0.80 0.75
CA TYR A 384 -5.79 -1.52 2.02
C TYR A 384 -7.20 -1.40 2.61
N TYR A 385 -7.81 -0.22 2.56
CA TYR A 385 -9.16 -0.04 3.08
C TYR A 385 -10.20 -0.85 2.28
N ALA A 386 -10.03 -0.93 0.94
CA ALA A 386 -10.90 -1.76 0.10
C ALA A 386 -10.76 -3.26 0.44
N GLU A 387 -9.55 -3.74 0.71
CA GLU A 387 -9.31 -5.11 1.18
C GLU A 387 -10.07 -5.41 2.48
N LEU A 388 -10.02 -4.51 3.47
CA LEU A 388 -10.77 -4.65 4.73
C LEU A 388 -12.29 -4.75 4.49
N LEU A 389 -12.83 -3.96 3.57
CA LEU A 389 -14.26 -3.98 3.23
C LEU A 389 -14.65 -5.28 2.52
N VAL A 390 -13.83 -5.79 1.61
CA VAL A 390 -14.11 -7.07 0.94
C VAL A 390 -13.99 -8.24 1.92
N MET A 391 -13.05 -8.21 2.86
CA MET A 391 -13.00 -9.19 3.96
C MET A 391 -14.29 -9.17 4.80
N LYS A 392 -14.84 -7.98 5.08
CA LYS A 392 -16.13 -7.83 5.78
C LYS A 392 -17.28 -8.39 4.95
N ASN A 393 -17.34 -8.09 3.66
CA ASN A 393 -18.35 -8.60 2.74
C ASN A 393 -18.29 -10.13 2.61
N ALA A 394 -17.10 -10.72 2.70
CA ALA A 394 -16.91 -12.18 2.77
C ALA A 394 -17.47 -12.80 4.06
N GLY A 395 -17.81 -12.00 5.07
CA GLY A 395 -18.51 -12.43 6.28
C GLY A 395 -17.67 -12.43 7.54
N LEU A 396 -16.49 -11.80 7.54
CA LEU A 396 -15.72 -11.55 8.76
C LEU A 396 -16.35 -10.41 9.57
N SER A 397 -16.36 -10.57 10.89
CA SER A 397 -16.71 -9.49 11.81
C SER A 397 -15.62 -8.42 11.88
N ASN A 398 -15.98 -7.22 12.33
CA ASN A 398 -15.01 -6.12 12.50
C ASN A 398 -13.83 -6.55 13.40
N TRP A 399 -14.08 -7.30 14.48
CA TRP A 399 -13.02 -7.77 15.40
C TRP A 399 -12.08 -8.79 14.77
N GLU A 400 -12.59 -9.66 13.89
CA GLU A 400 -11.74 -10.61 13.16
C GLU A 400 -10.83 -9.88 12.17
N ILE A 401 -11.35 -8.86 11.49
CA ILE A 401 -10.57 -8.01 10.58
C ILE A 401 -9.53 -7.19 11.35
N ILE A 402 -9.90 -6.57 12.47
CA ILE A 402 -8.96 -5.82 13.32
C ILE A 402 -7.81 -6.73 13.80
N LYS A 403 -8.10 -7.97 14.21
CA LYS A 403 -7.07 -8.95 14.58
C LYS A 403 -6.20 -9.36 13.39
N ALA A 404 -6.81 -9.62 12.23
CA ALA A 404 -6.11 -9.94 10.98
C ALA A 404 -5.13 -8.84 10.56
N ALA A 405 -5.54 -7.57 10.70
CA ALA A 405 -4.77 -6.38 10.38
C ALA A 405 -3.71 -6.00 11.43
N THR A 406 -3.64 -6.66 12.59
CA THR A 406 -2.75 -6.28 13.70
C THR A 406 -2.01 -7.49 14.28
N ILE A 407 -2.55 -8.11 15.34
CA ILE A 407 -1.86 -9.14 16.12
C ILE A 407 -1.66 -10.44 15.34
N ASN A 408 -2.59 -10.81 14.45
CA ASN A 408 -2.43 -12.00 13.63
C ASN A 408 -1.31 -11.81 12.62
N ALA A 409 -1.21 -10.63 12.00
CA ALA A 409 -0.11 -10.29 11.10
C ALA A 409 1.23 -10.39 11.84
N ALA A 410 1.35 -9.75 13.01
CA ALA A 410 2.58 -9.81 13.80
C ALA A 410 2.95 -11.26 14.19
N LYS A 411 1.99 -12.09 14.60
CA LYS A 411 2.22 -13.52 14.90
C LYS A 411 2.62 -14.31 13.66
N GLY A 412 1.93 -14.06 12.55
CA GLY A 412 2.16 -14.75 11.28
C GLY A 412 3.59 -14.61 10.79
N PHE A 413 4.20 -13.45 10.99
CA PHE A 413 5.60 -13.18 10.65
C PHE A 413 6.58 -13.37 11.83
N GLY A 414 6.12 -13.82 13.01
CA GLY A 414 6.99 -14.05 14.18
C GLY A 414 7.56 -12.77 14.82
N LYS A 415 6.81 -11.67 14.71
CA LYS A 415 7.19 -10.32 15.16
C LYS A 415 6.30 -9.81 16.30
N ASP A 416 5.41 -10.65 16.83
CA ASP A 416 4.44 -10.30 17.88
C ASP A 416 5.08 -10.00 19.24
N LYS A 417 6.36 -10.33 19.46
CA LYS A 417 7.12 -9.84 20.61
C LYS A 417 7.22 -8.31 20.65
N ASP A 418 7.31 -7.68 19.48
CA ASP A 418 7.55 -6.23 19.35
C ASP A 418 6.35 -5.47 18.78
N TYR A 419 5.46 -6.13 18.02
CA TYR A 419 4.38 -5.46 17.27
C TYR A 419 3.00 -6.09 17.49
N GLY A 420 1.96 -5.42 16.97
CA GLY A 420 0.62 -5.98 16.79
C GLY A 420 -0.33 -5.89 17.99
N SER A 421 0.11 -5.39 19.16
CA SER A 421 -0.76 -5.12 20.31
C SER A 421 -0.21 -3.99 21.19
N ILE A 422 -1.06 -3.44 22.06
CA ILE A 422 -0.69 -2.39 23.02
C ILE A 422 -0.32 -3.05 24.35
N GLU A 423 0.94 -3.48 24.48
CA GLU A 423 1.45 -4.17 25.67
C GLU A 423 2.82 -3.62 26.08
N LYS A 424 3.15 -3.72 27.37
CA LYS A 424 4.45 -3.29 27.89
C LYS A 424 5.59 -3.99 27.15
N GLY A 425 6.60 -3.20 26.77
CA GLY A 425 7.80 -3.66 26.07
C GLY A 425 7.69 -3.60 24.55
N LYS A 426 6.47 -3.55 23.98
CA LYS A 426 6.26 -3.47 22.52
C LYS A 426 6.56 -2.08 21.98
N ILE A 427 6.78 -2.00 20.67
CA ILE A 427 6.99 -0.75 19.96
C ILE A 427 5.67 0.02 19.92
N ALA A 428 5.76 1.32 20.16
CA ALA A 428 4.64 2.25 20.11
C ALA A 428 4.28 2.59 18.65
N ASP A 429 3.74 1.60 17.96
CA ASP A 429 3.10 1.70 16.66
C ASP A 429 1.59 1.58 16.83
N LEU A 430 0.92 2.73 16.90
CA LEU A 430 -0.48 2.88 17.31
C LEU A 430 -1.21 3.84 16.37
N ILE A 431 -2.54 3.74 16.34
CA ILE A 431 -3.42 4.71 15.69
C ILE A 431 -4.50 5.17 16.65
N LEU A 432 -4.84 6.46 16.57
CA LEU A 432 -5.94 7.06 17.29
C LEU A 432 -7.12 7.24 16.33
N LEU A 433 -8.31 6.85 16.80
CA LEU A 433 -9.56 6.84 16.05
C LEU A 433 -10.61 7.64 16.81
N ASP A 434 -11.51 8.29 16.07
CA ASP A 434 -12.57 9.11 16.67
C ASP A 434 -13.77 8.28 17.17
N LYS A 435 -13.87 7.00 16.76
CA LYS A 435 -14.96 6.08 17.12
C LYS A 435 -14.44 4.65 17.29
N ASP A 436 -15.28 3.79 17.89
CA ASP A 436 -14.99 2.38 18.13
C ASP A 436 -14.96 1.57 16.81
N PRO A 437 -13.78 1.09 16.36
CA PRO A 437 -13.66 0.30 15.13
C PRO A 437 -14.32 -1.08 15.27
N GLY A 438 -14.50 -1.60 16.49
CA GLY A 438 -15.22 -2.84 16.75
C GLY A 438 -16.69 -2.76 16.36
N SER A 439 -17.28 -1.57 16.48
CA SER A 439 -18.67 -1.28 16.07
C SER A 439 -18.79 -0.81 14.62
N ASP A 440 -17.85 0.00 14.15
CA ASP A 440 -17.88 0.63 12.82
C ASP A 440 -16.49 0.61 12.18
N LEU A 441 -16.26 -0.37 11.29
CA LEU A 441 -15.00 -0.52 10.57
C LEU A 441 -14.70 0.66 9.63
N THR A 442 -15.72 1.45 9.24
CA THR A 442 -15.52 2.54 8.27
C THR A 442 -14.61 3.66 8.81
N ILE A 443 -14.45 3.72 10.14
CA ILE A 443 -13.55 4.66 10.79
C ILE A 443 -12.08 4.46 10.36
N LEU A 444 -11.70 3.27 9.89
CA LEU A 444 -10.35 2.98 9.42
C LEU A 444 -10.01 3.69 8.09
N SER A 445 -10.98 4.30 7.40
CA SER A 445 -10.74 5.14 6.24
C SER A 445 -10.22 6.55 6.57
N ASN A 446 -10.31 6.97 7.85
CA ASN A 446 -9.95 8.31 8.30
C ASN A 446 -9.30 8.30 9.68
N ILE A 447 -7.97 8.30 9.70
CA ILE A 447 -7.17 8.18 10.93
C ILE A 447 -6.97 9.55 11.58
N ASN A 448 -7.18 9.65 12.91
CA ASN A 448 -7.04 10.91 13.62
C ASN A 448 -5.56 11.25 13.88
N ARG A 449 -4.80 10.30 14.43
CA ARG A 449 -3.35 10.39 14.66
C ARG A 449 -2.71 9.03 14.43
N VAL A 450 -1.45 9.07 14.02
CA VAL A 450 -0.58 7.88 14.00
C VAL A 450 0.54 8.11 15.00
N ILE A 451 0.81 7.11 15.83
CA ILE A 451 1.99 7.09 16.69
C ILE A 451 2.89 6.02 16.09
N HIS A 452 4.01 6.41 15.48
CA HIS A 452 4.93 5.49 14.83
C HIS A 452 6.29 5.55 15.51
N ARG A 453 6.78 4.41 16.00
CA ARG A 453 8.01 4.33 16.83
C ARG A 453 8.01 5.37 17.95
N GLY A 454 6.84 5.57 18.57
CA GLY A 454 6.62 6.54 19.65
C GLY A 454 6.50 8.01 19.23
N GLN A 455 6.63 8.34 17.95
CA GLN A 455 6.45 9.69 17.43
C GLN A 455 4.99 9.93 17.01
N ILE A 456 4.39 11.01 17.50
CA ILE A 456 3.03 11.41 17.12
C ILE A 456 3.08 12.13 15.77
N LEU A 457 2.35 11.61 14.79
CA LEU A 457 2.24 12.07 13.42
C LEU A 457 0.79 12.46 13.11
N GLU A 458 0.64 13.52 12.33
CA GLU A 458 -0.64 13.95 11.77
C GLU A 458 -0.73 13.46 10.31
N PRO A 459 -1.70 12.60 9.95
CA PRO A 459 -1.84 12.08 8.59
C PRO A 459 -1.80 13.16 7.49
N ALA A 460 -2.47 14.29 7.70
CA ALA A 460 -2.49 15.40 6.74
C ALA A 460 -1.11 16.05 6.51
N LYS A 461 -0.18 15.98 7.47
CA LYS A 461 1.19 16.51 7.35
C LYS A 461 2.14 15.52 6.69
N LEU A 462 1.77 14.24 6.61
CA LEU A 462 2.58 13.22 5.92
C LEU A 462 2.45 13.32 4.40
N LEU A 463 1.31 13.82 3.91
CA LEU A 463 0.99 13.96 2.49
C LEU A 463 0.93 15.43 2.09
N PRO A 464 2.05 16.16 2.08
CA PRO A 464 2.05 17.55 1.64
C PRO A 464 1.60 17.63 0.18
N SER A 465 0.66 18.52 -0.09
CA SER A 465 0.17 18.78 -1.45
C SER A 465 1.08 19.78 -2.16
N SER A 466 1.57 19.44 -3.34
CA SER A 466 2.28 20.35 -4.23
C SER A 466 1.32 20.94 -5.26
N PRO A 467 1.64 22.09 -5.90
CA PRO A 467 0.85 22.62 -7.00
C PRO A 467 0.58 21.60 -8.10
N GLU A 468 1.60 20.79 -8.43
CA GLU A 468 1.50 19.72 -9.41
C GLU A 468 0.52 18.62 -8.98
N ILE A 469 0.58 18.19 -7.72
CA ILE A 469 -0.32 17.18 -7.16
C ILE A 469 -1.77 17.66 -7.22
N LEU A 470 -2.04 18.93 -6.88
CA LEU A 470 -3.40 19.49 -6.97
C LEU A 470 -3.94 19.48 -8.40
N ALA A 471 -3.11 19.87 -9.37
CA ALA A 471 -3.45 19.85 -10.79
C ALA A 471 -3.67 18.41 -11.30
N GLN A 472 -2.91 17.43 -10.80
CA GLN A 472 -3.11 16.01 -11.13
C GLN A 472 -4.39 15.44 -10.49
N GLN A 473 -4.67 15.76 -9.23
CA GLN A 473 -5.86 15.27 -8.52
C GLN A 473 -7.14 15.75 -9.20
N GLN A 474 -7.22 17.03 -9.57
CA GLN A 474 -8.39 17.54 -10.28
C GLN A 474 -8.53 16.89 -11.66
N LEU A 475 -7.42 16.65 -12.39
CA LEU A 475 -7.44 15.98 -13.69
C LEU A 475 -7.98 14.55 -13.57
N ASN A 476 -7.52 13.81 -12.56
CA ASN A 476 -7.99 12.45 -12.33
C ASN A 476 -9.50 12.43 -12.05
N ALA A 477 -9.97 13.34 -11.20
CA ALA A 477 -11.38 13.43 -10.86
C ALA A 477 -12.24 13.90 -12.04
N TYR A 478 -11.71 14.80 -12.88
CA TYR A 478 -12.33 15.20 -14.15
C TYR A 478 -12.51 14.00 -15.09
N ASN A 479 -11.45 13.20 -15.28
CA ASN A 479 -11.49 12.01 -16.12
C ASN A 479 -12.37 10.90 -15.54
N ALA A 480 -12.44 10.79 -14.21
CA ALA A 480 -13.38 9.91 -13.52
C ALA A 480 -14.81 10.46 -13.48
N ARG A 481 -15.02 11.72 -13.83
CA ARG A 481 -16.30 12.45 -13.74
C ARG A 481 -16.89 12.47 -12.33
N ASP A 482 -16.02 12.54 -11.33
CA ASP A 482 -16.38 12.65 -9.90
C ASP A 482 -16.37 14.11 -9.46
N ILE A 483 -17.56 14.69 -9.26
CA ILE A 483 -17.68 16.12 -8.95
C ILE A 483 -17.15 16.49 -7.56
N GLU A 484 -17.25 15.60 -6.57
CA GLU A 484 -16.74 15.87 -5.23
C GLU A 484 -15.21 15.85 -5.22
N ALA A 485 -14.62 14.81 -5.81
CA ALA A 485 -13.18 14.71 -5.94
C ALA A 485 -12.61 15.82 -6.85
N PHE A 486 -13.37 16.26 -7.86
CA PHE A 486 -12.96 17.33 -8.76
C PHE A 486 -12.88 18.67 -8.05
N LEU A 487 -13.84 18.99 -7.18
CA LEU A 487 -13.87 20.25 -6.46
C LEU A 487 -12.92 20.28 -5.26
N GLU A 488 -12.50 19.14 -4.72
CA GLU A 488 -11.66 19.05 -3.53
C GLU A 488 -10.33 19.84 -3.64
N PRO A 489 -9.52 19.76 -4.72
CA PRO A 489 -8.28 20.53 -4.85
C PRO A 489 -8.47 22.05 -4.92
N TYR A 490 -9.68 22.53 -5.19
CA TYR A 490 -9.97 23.95 -5.36
C TYR A 490 -10.23 24.66 -4.02
N SER A 491 -10.02 25.97 -4.00
CA SER A 491 -10.44 26.83 -2.88
C SER A 491 -11.93 27.12 -2.96
N ASP A 492 -12.58 27.39 -1.83
CA ASP A 492 -14.04 27.66 -1.82
C ASP A 492 -14.40 28.91 -2.64
N SER A 493 -13.46 29.85 -2.77
CA SER A 493 -13.57 31.08 -3.54
C SER A 493 -12.88 31.03 -4.91
N VAL A 494 -12.70 29.85 -5.50
CA VAL A 494 -11.99 29.69 -6.79
C VAL A 494 -12.55 30.62 -7.88
N GLU A 495 -11.68 31.21 -8.70
CA GLU A 495 -12.06 32.07 -9.83
C GLU A 495 -11.61 31.45 -11.16
N LEU A 496 -12.53 31.31 -12.12
CA LEU A 496 -12.24 30.82 -13.47
C LEU A 496 -12.25 31.98 -14.46
N TYR A 497 -11.21 32.08 -15.28
CA TYR A 497 -11.02 33.17 -16.25
C TYR A 497 -10.86 32.63 -17.66
N SER A 498 -11.44 33.34 -18.63
CA SER A 498 -10.99 33.30 -20.02
C SER A 498 -9.85 34.30 -20.15
N PHE A 499 -8.69 33.82 -20.61
CA PHE A 499 -7.48 34.62 -20.67
C PHE A 499 -7.68 35.87 -21.57
N PRO A 500 -7.13 37.05 -21.21
CA PRO A 500 -6.33 37.27 -19.99
C PRO A 500 -7.14 37.41 -18.71
N ASP A 501 -8.23 38.19 -18.69
CA ASP A 501 -8.83 38.62 -17.41
C ASP A 501 -10.38 38.60 -17.37
N LYS A 502 -11.03 37.89 -18.30
CA LYS A 502 -12.51 37.82 -18.31
C LYS A 502 -12.99 36.75 -17.33
N LEU A 503 -13.52 37.18 -16.19
CA LEU A 503 -14.11 36.28 -15.20
C LEU A 503 -15.30 35.51 -15.82
N MET A 504 -15.25 34.17 -15.73
CA MET A 504 -16.26 33.25 -16.24
C MET A 504 -17.15 32.71 -15.11
N SER A 505 -16.54 32.33 -13.99
CA SER A 505 -17.23 31.75 -12.84
C SER A 505 -16.45 32.03 -11.55
N LYS A 506 -17.14 32.06 -10.42
CA LYS A 506 -16.54 32.28 -9.10
C LYS A 506 -17.23 31.43 -8.04
N GLY A 507 -16.42 30.76 -7.23
CA GLY A 507 -16.83 29.89 -6.13
C GLY A 507 -17.08 28.45 -6.58
N LYS A 508 -16.89 27.51 -5.65
CA LYS A 508 -17.11 26.07 -5.92
C LYS A 508 -18.56 25.75 -6.30
N ASP A 509 -19.53 26.48 -5.76
CA ASP A 509 -20.94 26.21 -6.03
C ASP A 509 -21.32 26.49 -7.49
N GLU A 510 -20.80 27.58 -8.07
CA GLU A 510 -21.01 27.89 -9.49
C GLU A 510 -20.20 26.95 -10.39
N MET A 511 -18.98 26.58 -9.98
CA MET A 511 -18.18 25.57 -10.67
C MET A 511 -18.89 24.21 -10.68
N ARG A 512 -19.51 23.80 -9.56
CA ARG A 512 -20.30 22.57 -9.47
C ARG A 512 -21.41 22.54 -10.50
N LYS A 513 -22.24 23.57 -10.56
CA LYS A 513 -23.36 23.67 -11.50
C LYS A 513 -22.90 23.47 -12.95
N GLY A 514 -21.78 24.08 -13.34
CA GLY A 514 -21.25 23.97 -14.70
C GLY A 514 -20.67 22.60 -15.04
N TYR A 515 -19.93 21.97 -14.12
CA TYR A 515 -19.22 20.71 -14.40
C TYR A 515 -20.09 19.46 -14.12
N GLU A 516 -21.02 19.52 -13.17
CA GLU A 516 -21.87 18.39 -12.81
C GLU A 516 -22.77 17.96 -13.98
N GLU A 517 -23.42 18.92 -14.64
CA GLU A 517 -24.23 18.65 -15.84
C GLU A 517 -23.38 18.04 -16.96
N MET A 518 -22.18 18.59 -17.19
CA MET A 518 -21.25 18.09 -18.19
C MET A 518 -20.79 16.66 -17.91
N PHE A 519 -20.45 16.33 -16.66
CA PHE A 519 -20.06 14.99 -16.24
C PHE A 519 -21.18 13.96 -16.43
N GLN A 520 -22.44 14.36 -16.26
CA GLN A 520 -23.59 13.49 -16.52
C GLN A 520 -23.86 13.27 -18.02
N GLN A 521 -23.67 14.31 -18.85
CA GLN A 521 -24.00 14.26 -20.27
C GLN A 521 -22.88 13.64 -21.14
N VAL A 522 -21.61 13.92 -20.84
CA VAL A 522 -20.47 13.51 -21.67
C VAL A 522 -19.90 12.18 -21.19
N LYS A 523 -20.33 11.09 -21.86
CA LYS A 523 -19.96 9.72 -21.47
C LYS A 523 -18.50 9.36 -21.70
N GLU A 524 -17.94 9.87 -22.78
CA GLU A 524 -16.56 9.60 -23.23
C GLU A 524 -15.63 10.78 -22.94
N LEU A 525 -15.90 11.53 -21.86
CA LEU A 525 -15.09 12.67 -21.46
C LEU A 525 -13.68 12.21 -21.08
N HIS A 526 -12.66 12.82 -21.67
CA HIS A 526 -11.28 12.58 -21.28
C HIS A 526 -10.39 13.79 -21.60
N CYS A 527 -9.60 14.22 -20.64
CA CYS A 527 -8.56 15.23 -20.75
C CYS A 527 -7.17 14.56 -20.65
N GLU A 528 -6.35 14.77 -21.67
CA GLU A 528 -4.94 14.38 -21.72
C GLU A 528 -4.05 15.62 -21.52
N VAL A 529 -3.16 15.59 -20.53
CA VAL A 529 -2.11 16.60 -20.37
C VAL A 529 -0.90 16.22 -21.22
N THR A 530 -0.72 16.93 -22.32
CA THR A 530 0.37 16.70 -23.28
C THR A 530 1.70 17.32 -22.83
N LYS A 531 1.63 18.37 -22.00
CA LYS A 531 2.78 19.03 -21.41
C LYS A 531 2.35 19.75 -20.13
N ARG A 532 3.13 19.58 -19.07
CA ARG A 532 2.98 20.32 -17.81
C ARG A 532 4.24 21.15 -17.54
N ILE A 533 4.04 22.38 -17.10
CA ILE A 533 5.11 23.24 -16.56
C ILE A 533 4.70 23.64 -15.14
N VAL A 534 5.61 23.43 -14.18
CA VAL A 534 5.42 23.83 -12.79
C VAL A 534 6.45 24.91 -12.44
N GLN A 535 5.98 26.07 -12.01
CA GLN A 535 6.83 27.17 -11.57
C GLN A 535 6.26 27.84 -10.32
N GLY A 536 6.92 27.63 -9.18
CA GLY A 536 6.44 28.13 -7.89
C GLY A 536 5.04 27.59 -7.59
N ASN A 537 4.08 28.50 -7.40
CA ASN A 537 2.67 28.16 -7.14
C ASN A 537 1.81 28.11 -8.41
N THR A 538 2.41 28.01 -9.58
CA THR A 538 1.71 28.00 -10.87
C THR A 538 1.94 26.68 -11.60
N VAL A 539 0.87 26.10 -12.12
CA VAL A 539 0.92 24.96 -13.05
C VAL A 539 0.31 25.39 -14.37
N ILE A 540 0.97 25.07 -15.48
CA ILE A 540 0.48 25.31 -16.84
C ILE A 540 0.39 23.97 -17.55
N ASP A 541 -0.84 23.57 -17.86
CA ASP A 541 -1.14 22.34 -18.58
C ASP A 541 -1.56 22.64 -20.01
N HIS A 542 -0.93 21.95 -20.95
CA HIS A 542 -1.39 21.88 -22.33
C HIS A 542 -2.29 20.66 -22.46
N GLU A 543 -3.58 20.90 -22.61
CA GLU A 543 -4.62 19.90 -22.50
C GLU A 543 -5.23 19.58 -23.87
N THR A 544 -5.54 18.30 -24.09
CA THR A 544 -6.35 17.82 -25.20
C THR A 544 -7.57 17.14 -24.62
N VAL A 545 -8.75 17.75 -24.82
CA VAL A 545 -10.02 17.29 -24.25
C VAL A 545 -10.89 16.65 -25.33
N SER A 546 -11.35 15.44 -25.09
CA SER A 546 -12.18 14.64 -25.97
C SER A 546 -13.52 14.28 -25.30
N GLY A 547 -14.50 13.83 -26.08
CA GLY A 547 -15.85 13.47 -25.62
C GLY A 547 -16.97 14.41 -26.09
N PHE A 548 -16.66 15.67 -26.41
CA PHE A 548 -17.67 16.65 -26.88
C PHE A 548 -18.05 16.52 -28.37
N GLY A 549 -17.28 15.77 -29.15
CA GLY A 549 -17.46 15.68 -30.60
C GLY A 549 -16.36 14.86 -31.28
N PRO A 550 -16.30 14.86 -32.63
CA PRO A 550 -15.39 14.01 -33.38
C PRO A 550 -13.93 14.46 -33.34
N LYS A 551 -13.66 15.72 -32.94
CA LYS A 551 -12.31 16.27 -32.81
C LYS A 551 -12.09 16.70 -31.36
N PRO A 552 -10.90 16.42 -30.79
CA PRO A 552 -10.58 16.94 -29.48
C PRO A 552 -10.37 18.46 -29.52
N VAL A 553 -10.71 19.11 -28.41
CA VAL A 553 -10.43 20.52 -28.15
C VAL A 553 -9.05 20.63 -27.52
N LYS A 554 -8.25 21.59 -27.94
CA LYS A 554 -6.97 21.90 -27.31
C LYS A 554 -7.13 23.15 -26.47
N ALA A 555 -6.55 23.15 -25.27
CA ALA A 555 -6.56 24.30 -24.39
C ALA A 555 -5.25 24.39 -23.61
N ILE A 556 -4.95 25.56 -23.10
CA ILE A 556 -3.96 25.74 -22.04
C ILE A 556 -4.73 26.15 -20.78
N ALA A 557 -4.56 25.38 -19.71
CA ALA A 557 -5.08 25.68 -18.39
C ALA A 557 -3.94 26.14 -17.48
N ILE A 558 -4.09 27.33 -16.88
CA ILE A 558 -3.11 27.90 -15.96
C ILE A 558 -3.73 27.89 -14.56
N TYR A 559 -3.24 27.03 -13.68
CA TYR A 559 -3.66 26.92 -12.29
C TYR A 559 -2.77 27.78 -11.39
N LYS A 560 -3.37 28.65 -10.58
CA LYS A 560 -2.69 29.42 -9.53
C LYS A 560 -3.09 28.88 -8.16
N ILE A 561 -2.10 28.46 -7.39
CA ILE A 561 -2.29 27.83 -6.09
C ILE A 561 -2.03 28.86 -4.99
N GLU A 562 -2.97 28.95 -4.04
CA GLU A 562 -2.87 29.79 -2.86
C GLU A 562 -3.33 28.99 -1.64
N LYS A 563 -2.56 29.06 -0.55
CA LYS A 563 -2.87 28.35 0.71
C LYS A 563 -3.16 26.86 0.53
N GLY A 564 -2.45 26.20 -0.38
CA GLY A 564 -2.56 24.75 -0.63
C GLY A 564 -3.82 24.33 -1.40
N LYS A 565 -4.50 25.25 -2.08
CA LYS A 565 -5.65 24.98 -2.95
C LYS A 565 -5.54 25.74 -4.26
N ILE A 566 -6.18 25.24 -5.31
CA ILE A 566 -6.30 25.96 -6.59
C ILE A 566 -7.25 27.14 -6.41
N ALA A 567 -6.73 28.35 -6.48
CA ALA A 567 -7.48 29.58 -6.24
C ALA A 567 -7.94 30.24 -7.55
N LYS A 568 -7.16 30.12 -8.63
CA LYS A 568 -7.54 30.67 -9.94
C LYS A 568 -7.18 29.70 -11.06
N VAL A 569 -8.01 29.68 -12.10
CA VAL A 569 -7.72 28.97 -13.35
C VAL A 569 -7.92 29.92 -14.51
N TYR A 570 -6.97 29.95 -15.44
CA TYR A 570 -7.10 30.70 -16.69
C TYR A 570 -7.10 29.73 -17.86
N PHE A 571 -8.10 29.83 -18.72
CA PHE A 571 -8.21 29.04 -19.94
C PHE A 571 -7.82 29.87 -21.17
N ILE A 572 -6.95 29.31 -21.99
CA ILE A 572 -6.61 29.78 -23.34
C ILE A 572 -7.09 28.67 -24.30
N GLN A 573 -8.05 28.97 -25.17
CA GLN A 573 -8.60 28.03 -26.15
C GLN A 573 -8.20 28.40 -27.57
#